data_AF-A0A1W9TSE2-F1
#
_entry.id   AF-A0A1W9TSE2-F1
#
_cell.length_a   1.000
_cell.length_b   1.000
_cell.length_c   1.000
_cell.angle_alpha   90.00
_cell.angle_beta   90.00
_cell.angle_gamma   90.00
#
_symmetry.space_group_name_H-M   'P 1'
#
loop_
_entity.id
_entity.type
_entity.pdbx_description
1 polymer ?
#
loop_
_entity_poly.entity_id
_entity_poly.type
_entity_poly.pdbx_seq_one_letter_code
_entity_poly.pdbx_strand_id
1 'polypeptide(L)'
;KDSSEIRQARKVSYFLNHKDILFHDRNLLAGTTTSKPLGAPLFPEFFALTLWPELDTVSYRKNNPQKLSKKDAEELNHKIFPFWMDKNILEVTRKQIGEKRCLKLFEGNLYRYA
;
A
#
# COMPACT_ATOMS: atom_id res chain seq x y z
N LYS A 1 -22.24 12.74 2.12
CA LYS A 1 -20.89 12.15 2.00
C LYS A 1 -20.90 11.30 0.73
N ASP A 2 -19.89 11.41 -0.13
CA ASP A 2 -19.85 10.62 -1.38
C ASP A 2 -19.90 9.11 -1.10
N SER A 3 -20.52 8.35 -2.01
CA SER A 3 -20.52 6.89 -1.96
C SER A 3 -19.10 6.32 -2.15
N SER A 4 -18.90 5.03 -1.85
CA SER A 4 -17.63 4.33 -2.05
C SER A 4 -17.14 4.42 -3.50
N GLU A 5 -18.06 4.26 -4.44
CA GLU A 5 -17.81 4.24 -5.89
C GLU A 5 -17.35 5.62 -6.35
N ILE A 6 -18.04 6.68 -5.95
CA ILE A 6 -17.69 8.07 -6.31
C ILE A 6 -16.35 8.47 -5.69
N ARG A 7 -16.07 8.07 -4.44
CA ARG A 7 -14.77 8.32 -3.80
C ARG A 7 -13.64 7.61 -4.55
N GLN A 8 -13.84 6.36 -4.94
CA GLN A 8 -12.83 5.61 -5.69
C GLN A 8 -12.62 6.21 -7.09
N ALA A 9 -13.69 6.58 -7.79
CA ALA A 9 -13.62 7.23 -9.09
C ALA A 9 -12.82 8.54 -9.02
N ARG A 10 -13.05 9.36 -7.99
CA ARG A 10 -12.26 10.60 -7.77
C ARG A 10 -10.80 10.33 -7.50
N LYS A 11 -10.45 9.32 -6.67
CA LYS A 11 -9.05 8.93 -6.44
C LYS A 11 -8.37 8.50 -7.75
N VAL A 12 -9.03 7.66 -8.55
CA VAL A 12 -8.50 7.19 -9.83
C VAL A 12 -8.34 8.34 -10.81
N SER A 13 -9.33 9.22 -10.92
CA SER A 13 -9.25 10.41 -11.77
C SER A 13 -8.11 11.34 -11.34
N TYR A 14 -7.95 11.60 -10.04
CA TYR A 14 -6.84 12.38 -9.51
C TYR A 14 -5.50 11.72 -9.85
N PHE A 15 -5.35 10.42 -9.58
CA PHE A 15 -4.13 9.68 -9.87
C PHE A 15 -3.77 9.73 -11.35
N LEU A 16 -4.71 9.45 -12.25
CA LEU A 16 -4.45 9.44 -13.70
C LEU A 16 -4.11 10.84 -14.25
N ASN A 17 -4.68 11.90 -13.69
CA ASN A 17 -4.37 13.28 -14.08
C ASN A 17 -3.01 13.78 -13.57
N HIS A 18 -2.42 13.15 -12.55
CA HIS A 18 -1.15 13.59 -11.93
C HIS A 18 -0.03 12.55 -12.09
N LYS A 19 -0.32 11.39 -12.67
CA LYS A 19 0.67 10.33 -12.90
C LYS A 19 1.60 10.73 -14.04
N ASP A 20 2.90 10.60 -13.82
CA ASP A 20 3.90 10.75 -14.87
C ASP A 20 3.70 9.74 -16.00
N ILE A 21 3.75 10.22 -17.24
CA ILE A 21 3.76 9.39 -18.44
C ILE A 21 5.18 8.90 -18.66
N LEU A 22 5.41 7.60 -18.46
CA LEU A 22 6.75 6.99 -18.48
C LEU A 22 6.81 5.86 -19.51
N PHE A 23 7.90 5.83 -20.28
CA PHE A 23 8.28 4.72 -21.16
C PHE A 23 9.65 4.22 -20.72
N HIS A 24 9.70 3.09 -20.05
CA HIS A 24 10.97 2.47 -19.65
C HIS A 24 11.61 1.77 -20.86
N ASP A 25 12.94 1.85 -20.97
CA ASP A 25 13.77 1.07 -21.91
C ASP A 25 13.34 1.11 -23.40
N ARG A 26 12.78 2.24 -23.85
CA ARG A 26 12.22 2.41 -25.22
C ARG A 26 11.15 1.37 -25.57
N ASN A 27 10.40 0.90 -24.57
CA ASN A 27 9.31 -0.03 -24.79
C ASN A 27 8.27 0.56 -25.74
N LEU A 28 7.86 -0.21 -26.74
CA LEU A 28 6.87 0.21 -27.75
C LEU A 28 5.45 0.22 -27.18
N LEU A 29 5.21 -0.48 -26.07
CA LEU A 29 3.93 -0.45 -25.37
C LEU A 29 3.95 0.63 -24.29
N ALA A 30 2.97 1.54 -24.40
CA ALA A 30 2.70 2.54 -23.39
C ALA A 30 2.05 1.90 -22.16
N GLY A 31 2.41 2.38 -20.97
CA GLY A 31 1.75 2.02 -19.72
C GLY A 31 2.72 1.59 -18.65
N THR A 32 2.57 2.19 -17.47
CA THR A 32 3.32 1.80 -16.26
C THR A 32 2.37 1.77 -15.08
N THR A 33 2.51 0.77 -14.22
CA THR A 33 1.74 0.69 -12.98
C THR A 33 2.33 1.59 -11.89
N THR A 34 3.66 1.80 -11.92
CA THR A 34 4.38 2.62 -10.93
C THR A 34 5.36 3.58 -11.63
N SER A 35 6.09 4.39 -10.86
CA SER A 35 7.18 5.24 -11.36
C SER A 35 8.49 4.47 -11.64
N LYS A 36 8.54 3.17 -11.30
CA LYS A 36 9.69 2.29 -11.49
C LYS A 36 9.37 1.22 -12.55
N PRO A 37 10.38 0.74 -13.30
CA PRO A 37 10.20 -0.35 -14.27
C PRO A 37 9.59 -1.61 -13.65
N LEU A 38 10.05 -1.95 -12.43
CA LEU A 38 9.52 -3.03 -11.61
C LEU A 38 9.20 -2.44 -10.23
N GLY A 39 7.92 -2.28 -9.92
CA GLY A 39 7.47 -1.69 -8.67
C GLY A 39 6.18 -2.33 -8.18
N ALA A 40 6.07 -2.44 -6.86
CA ALA A 40 4.85 -2.89 -6.19
C ALA A 40 4.06 -1.66 -5.71
N PRO A 41 2.87 -1.36 -6.28
CA PRO A 41 2.04 -0.26 -5.77
C PRO A 41 1.51 -0.61 -4.38
N LEU A 42 1.44 0.41 -3.51
CA LEU A 42 0.85 0.29 -2.18
C LEU A 42 -0.60 0.79 -2.20
N PHE A 43 -1.48 0.05 -1.54
CA PHE A 43 -2.88 0.41 -1.34
C PHE A 43 -3.18 0.53 0.17
N PRO A 44 -2.98 1.72 0.76
CA PRO A 44 -3.18 1.94 2.20
C PRO A 44 -4.61 1.73 2.70
N GLU A 45 -5.61 1.82 1.83
CA GLU A 45 -6.99 1.44 2.17
C GLU A 45 -7.17 -0.05 2.45
N PHE A 46 -6.23 -0.89 1.98
CA PHE A 46 -6.23 -2.32 2.18
C PHE A 46 -5.18 -2.73 3.22
N PHE A 47 -4.07 -3.31 2.78
CA PHE A 47 -3.10 -3.96 3.65
C PHE A 47 -1.71 -3.31 3.62
N ALA A 48 -1.51 -2.16 2.97
CA ALA A 48 -0.16 -1.59 2.85
C ALA A 48 0.48 -1.25 4.22
N LEU A 49 -0.32 -1.02 5.27
CA LEU A 49 0.18 -0.73 6.61
C LEU A 49 0.87 -1.92 7.27
N THR A 50 0.69 -3.15 6.75
CA THR A 50 1.45 -4.30 7.24
C THR A 50 2.94 -4.18 6.93
N LEU A 51 3.32 -3.33 5.98
CA LEU A 51 4.71 -2.99 5.67
C LEU A 51 5.35 -2.09 6.74
N TRP A 52 4.56 -1.41 7.57
CA TRP A 52 5.06 -0.40 8.51
C TRP A 52 6.18 -0.92 9.43
N PRO A 53 6.07 -2.11 10.05
CA PRO A 53 7.15 -2.66 10.88
C PRO A 53 8.42 -3.05 10.10
N GLU A 54 8.33 -3.17 8.78
CA GLU A 54 9.41 -3.61 7.90
C GLU A 54 10.01 -2.47 7.05
N LEU A 55 9.66 -1.20 7.28
CA LEU A 55 10.13 -0.09 6.44
C LEU A 55 11.66 -0.03 6.33
N ASP A 56 12.37 -0.37 7.40
CA ASP A 56 13.83 -0.43 7.41
C ASP A 56 14.38 -1.75 6.89
N THR A 57 13.59 -2.84 6.87
CA THR A 57 14.06 -4.22 6.67
C THR A 57 13.61 -4.89 5.38
N VAL A 58 12.55 -4.40 4.74
CA VAL A 58 11.92 -5.01 3.56
C VAL A 58 12.88 -5.16 2.38
N SER A 59 13.91 -4.32 2.29
CA SER A 59 14.91 -4.37 1.21
C SER A 59 15.88 -5.55 1.32
N TYR A 60 16.02 -6.15 2.52
CA TYR A 60 16.97 -7.23 2.78
C TYR A 60 16.34 -8.46 3.46
N ARG A 61 15.01 -8.48 3.62
CA ARG A 61 14.32 -9.67 4.12
C ARG A 61 14.55 -10.86 3.20
N LYS A 62 14.58 -12.06 3.80
CA LYS A 62 14.91 -13.32 3.10
C LYS A 62 13.94 -13.62 1.96
N ASN A 63 12.65 -13.40 2.17
CA ASN A 63 11.60 -13.76 1.24
C ASN A 63 11.08 -12.54 0.49
N ASN A 64 11.14 -12.55 -0.83
CA ASN A 64 10.59 -11.51 -1.70
C ASN A 64 11.01 -10.07 -1.27
N PRO A 65 12.31 -9.75 -1.19
CA PRO A 65 12.78 -8.43 -0.83
C PRO A 65 12.27 -7.37 -1.80
N GLN A 66 11.88 -6.21 -1.28
CA GLN A 66 11.42 -5.07 -2.08
C GLN A 66 12.33 -3.88 -1.82
N LYS A 67 12.95 -3.34 -2.88
CA LYS A 67 13.77 -2.13 -2.74
C LYS A 67 12.89 -0.97 -2.32
N LEU A 68 13.19 -0.40 -1.16
CA LEU A 68 12.52 0.78 -0.62
C LEU A 68 13.57 1.83 -0.30
N SER A 69 13.40 3.04 -0.83
CA SER A 69 14.33 4.14 -0.53
C SER A 69 14.04 4.70 0.85
N LYS A 70 15.07 5.22 1.53
CA LYS A 70 14.90 5.89 2.83
C LYS A 70 13.88 7.03 2.77
N LYS A 71 13.89 7.80 1.68
CA LYS A 71 12.94 8.90 1.45
C LYS A 71 11.49 8.39 1.38
N ASP A 72 11.24 7.33 0.62
CA ASP A 72 9.90 6.75 0.50
C ASP A 72 9.45 6.13 1.84
N ALA A 73 10.36 5.48 2.57
CA ALA A 73 10.10 4.96 3.91
C ALA A 73 9.72 6.08 4.91
N GLU A 74 10.43 7.21 4.91
CA GLU A 74 10.11 8.38 5.73
C GLU A 74 8.73 8.98 5.37
N GLU A 75 8.42 9.07 4.08
CA GLU A 75 7.10 9.55 3.62
C GLU A 75 5.97 8.61 4.05
N LEU A 76 6.18 7.29 3.93
CA LEU A 76 5.23 6.29 4.41
C LEU A 76 5.00 6.41 5.92
N ASN A 77 6.09 6.47 6.70
CA ASN A 77 6.06 6.52 8.16
C ASN A 77 5.39 7.80 8.70
N HIS A 78 5.71 8.95 8.12
CA HIS A 78 5.34 10.25 8.71
C HIS A 78 4.09 10.88 8.09
N LYS A 79 3.75 10.54 6.84
CA LYS A 79 2.65 11.21 6.12
C LYS A 79 1.52 10.26 5.74
N ILE A 80 1.85 9.11 5.14
CA ILE A 80 0.83 8.25 4.51
C ILE A 80 0.19 7.33 5.55
N PHE A 81 0.97 6.49 6.23
CA PHE A 81 0.41 5.49 7.12
C PHE A 81 -0.34 6.05 8.34
N PRO A 82 0.09 7.16 8.97
CA PRO A 82 -0.68 7.78 10.06
C PRO A 82 -2.10 8.17 9.67
N PHE A 83 -2.31 8.67 8.44
CA PHE A 83 -3.65 9.02 7.96
C PHE A 83 -4.57 7.79 7.85
N TRP A 84 -4.02 6.63 7.47
CA TRP A 84 -4.76 5.39 7.20
C TRP A 84 -4.90 4.46 8.41
N MET A 85 -4.26 4.79 9.54
CA MET A 85 -4.16 3.94 10.73
C MET A 85 -5.50 3.40 11.21
N ASP A 86 -6.59 4.17 11.09
CA ASP A 86 -7.93 3.84 11.57
C ASP A 86 -8.99 3.72 10.45
N LYS A 87 -8.55 3.79 9.18
CA LYS A 87 -9.40 3.92 7.97
C LYS A 87 -9.25 2.79 6.96
N ASN A 88 -8.26 1.92 7.15
CA ASN A 88 -8.03 0.77 6.29
C ASN A 88 -9.08 -0.34 6.55
N ILE A 89 -9.18 -1.30 5.62
CA ILE A 89 -10.21 -2.35 5.66
C ILE A 89 -10.10 -3.25 6.89
N LEU A 90 -8.89 -3.50 7.40
CA LEU A 90 -8.71 -4.31 8.62
C LEU A 90 -9.34 -3.62 9.82
N GLU A 91 -9.06 -2.33 10.00
CA GLU A 91 -9.58 -1.57 11.14
C GLU A 91 -11.07 -1.28 11.02
N VAL A 92 -11.58 -1.05 9.80
CA VAL A 92 -13.03 -0.96 9.55
C VAL A 92 -13.70 -2.29 9.91
N THR A 93 -13.13 -3.42 9.48
CA THR A 93 -13.67 -4.75 9.78
C THR A 93 -13.63 -5.03 11.29
N ARG A 94 -12.50 -4.74 11.95
CA ARG A 94 -12.35 -4.90 13.41
C ARG A 94 -13.42 -4.13 14.18
N LYS A 95 -13.72 -2.89 13.79
CA LYS A 95 -14.79 -2.08 14.39
C LYS A 95 -16.19 -2.68 14.18
N GLN A 96 -16.43 -3.35 13.06
CA GLN A 96 -17.74 -3.93 12.73
C GLN A 96 -17.99 -5.27 13.44
N ILE A 97 -17.00 -6.16 13.45
CA ILE A 97 -17.20 -7.55 13.93
C ILE A 97 -16.53 -7.82 15.29
N GLY A 98 -15.75 -6.86 15.82
CA GLY A 98 -14.94 -7.03 17.02
C GLY A 98 -13.74 -7.97 16.81
N GLU A 99 -13.09 -8.36 17.91
CA GLU A 99 -11.96 -9.29 17.86
C GLU A 99 -12.42 -10.73 17.63
N LYS A 100 -12.41 -11.18 16.38
CA LYS A 100 -12.72 -12.56 16.00
C LYS A 100 -11.46 -13.40 15.77
N ARG A 101 -11.59 -14.72 15.94
CA ARG A 101 -10.48 -15.68 15.72
C ARG A 101 -9.86 -15.56 14.31
N CYS A 102 -10.67 -15.29 13.29
CA CYS A 102 -10.17 -15.11 11.92
C CYS A 102 -9.22 -13.92 11.76
N LEU A 103 -9.51 -12.79 12.40
CA LEU A 103 -8.63 -11.61 12.39
C LEU A 103 -7.31 -11.92 13.11
N LYS A 104 -7.38 -12.57 14.27
CA LYS A 104 -6.18 -13.00 15.02
C LYS A 104 -5.31 -13.98 14.22
N LEU A 105 -5.93 -14.90 13.48
CA LEU A 105 -5.22 -15.82 12.58
C LEU A 105 -4.55 -15.08 11.42
N PHE A 106 -5.24 -14.13 10.80
CA PHE A 106 -4.70 -13.33 9.71
C PHE A 106 -3.48 -12.49 10.18
N GLU A 107 -3.63 -11.76 11.28
CA GLU A 107 -2.55 -10.98 11.89
C GLU A 107 -1.37 -11.86 12.29
N GLY A 108 -1.62 -13.01 12.92
CA GLY A 108 -0.58 -13.95 13.30
C GLY A 108 0.22 -14.47 12.10
N ASN A 109 -0.41 -14.66 10.94
CA ASN A 109 0.29 -15.04 9.71
C ASN A 109 1.16 -13.88 9.18
N LEU A 110 0.65 -12.65 9.19
CA LEU A 110 1.44 -11.49 8.74
C LEU A 110 2.75 -11.36 9.52
N TYR A 111 2.71 -11.42 10.85
CA TYR A 111 3.91 -11.31 11.68
C TYR A 111 4.87 -12.51 11.58
N ARG A 112 4.39 -13.67 11.14
CA ARG A 112 5.21 -14.87 10.99
C ARG A 112 6.03 -14.89 9.70
N TYR A 113 5.57 -14.16 8.69
CA TYR A 113 6.19 -14.11 7.36
C TYR A 113 6.82 -12.76 7.01
N ALA A 114 6.67 -11.76 7.90
CA ALA A 114 7.41 -10.51 7.93
C ALA A 114 8.88 -10.73 8.31
#